data_AF-A0A376LNJ7-F1
#
_entry.id   AF-A0A376LNJ7-F1
#
_cell.length_a   1.000
_cell.length_b   1.000
_cell.length_c   1.000
_cell.angle_alpha   90.00
_cell.angle_beta   90.00
_cell.angle_gamma   90.00
#
_symmetry.space_group_name_H-M   'P 1'
#
loop_
_entity.id
_entity.type
_entity.pdbx_description
1 polymer ?
#
loop_
_entity_poly.entity_id
_entity_poly.type
_entity_poly.pdbx_seq_one_letter_code
_entity_poly.pdbx_strand_id
1 'polypeptide(L)'
;MSFLTKLDWGVKVLASLDACRRVAFENIEDAARNACTMSSCVFQPGYMAMAHQLPVAGVVEAVIDGVREGCRTFGVQAKLIGIMSRTFGEAACQQELEAFLAHRDQITALDLAGDELGFPGKSVPFSVQPARVMRAGILPSMQAKLPGRKASGRRFVNWGRNVLDMA
;
A
#
# COMPACT_ATOMS: atom_id res chain seq x y z
N MET A 1 22.66 -9.59 2.51
CA MET A 1 21.59 -8.97 1.69
C MET A 1 20.26 -9.22 2.38
N SER A 2 19.45 -8.18 2.60
CA SER A 2 18.11 -8.34 3.15
C SER A 2 17.12 -8.76 2.04
N PHE A 3 15.99 -9.37 2.41
CA PHE A 3 14.96 -9.79 1.47
C PHE A 3 14.40 -8.62 0.62
N LEU A 4 14.28 -7.43 1.22
CA LEU A 4 13.68 -6.25 0.56
C LEU A 4 14.52 -5.73 -0.61
N THR A 5 15.85 -5.83 -0.54
CA THR A 5 16.75 -5.40 -1.63
C THR A 5 16.53 -6.20 -2.93
N LYS A 6 15.91 -7.39 -2.86
CA LYS A 6 15.56 -8.16 -4.07
C LYS A 6 14.44 -7.50 -4.87
N LEU A 7 13.54 -6.74 -4.22
CA LEU A 7 12.42 -6.05 -4.87
C LEU A 7 12.87 -4.80 -5.63
N ASP A 8 14.03 -4.24 -5.27
CA ASP A 8 14.57 -3.01 -5.88
C ASP A 8 14.72 -3.14 -7.40
N TRP A 9 15.12 -4.32 -7.89
CA TRP A 9 15.30 -4.54 -9.33
C TRP A 9 13.99 -4.46 -10.11
N GLY A 10 12.89 -4.96 -9.52
CA GLY A 10 11.57 -4.91 -10.13
C GLY A 10 11.02 -3.48 -10.23
N VAL A 11 11.19 -2.66 -9.18
CA VAL A 11 10.72 -1.27 -9.22
C VAL A 11 11.62 -0.36 -10.05
N LYS A 12 12.92 -0.66 -10.18
CA LYS A 12 13.86 0.10 -11.00
C LYS A 12 13.56 0.09 -12.50
N VAL A 13 12.73 -0.84 -12.99
CA VAL A 13 12.33 -0.88 -14.40
C VAL A 13 11.00 -0.17 -14.67
N LEU A 14 10.33 0.35 -13.63
CA LEU A 14 9.07 1.10 -13.75
C LEU A 14 9.34 2.55 -14.20
N ALA A 15 9.79 2.71 -15.45
CA ALA A 15 10.20 4.01 -16.00
C ALA A 15 9.04 4.88 -16.52
N SER A 16 7.81 4.38 -16.49
CA SER A 16 6.62 5.11 -16.94
C SER A 16 5.35 4.64 -16.23
N LEU A 17 4.31 5.46 -16.26
CA LEU A 17 2.98 5.10 -15.76
C LEU A 17 2.42 3.88 -16.50
N ASP A 18 2.68 3.75 -17.80
CA ASP A 18 2.30 2.56 -18.57
C ASP A 18 2.98 1.29 -18.06
N ALA A 19 4.24 1.38 -17.61
CA ALA A 19 4.91 0.24 -16.99
C ALA A 19 4.23 -0.16 -15.67
N CYS A 20 3.82 0.82 -14.85
CA CYS A 20 3.05 0.56 -13.63
C CYS A 20 1.70 -0.09 -13.94
N ARG A 21 0.97 0.42 -14.94
CA ARG A 21 -0.31 -0.15 -15.40
C ARG A 21 -0.14 -1.59 -15.88
N ARG A 22 0.90 -1.85 -16.68
CA ARG A 22 1.21 -3.18 -17.21
C ARG A 22 1.47 -4.18 -16.08
N VAL A 23 2.33 -3.84 -15.12
CA VAL A 23 2.63 -4.74 -13.99
C VAL A 23 1.38 -5.02 -13.16
N ALA A 24 0.52 -4.03 -12.95
CA ALA A 24 -0.76 -4.21 -12.26
C ALA A 24 -1.72 -5.14 -13.00
N PHE A 25 -1.80 -5.01 -14.33
CA PHE A 25 -2.59 -5.91 -15.19
C PHE A 25 -2.06 -7.35 -15.13
N GLU A 26 -0.75 -7.53 -15.32
CA GLU A 26 -0.09 -8.85 -15.26
C GLU A 26 -0.24 -9.49 -13.87
N ASN A 27 -0.32 -8.71 -12.79
CA ASN A 27 -0.57 -9.24 -11.45
C ASN A 27 -1.94 -9.92 -11.32
N ILE A 28 -2.96 -9.39 -12.00
CA ILE A 28 -4.30 -10.01 -12.05
C ILE A 28 -4.31 -11.22 -12.97
N GLU A 29 -3.55 -11.19 -14.06
CA GLU A 29 -3.34 -12.36 -14.91
C GLU A 29 -2.73 -13.52 -14.11
N ASP A 30 -1.70 -13.24 -13.30
CA ASP A 30 -1.09 -14.23 -12.42
C ASP A 30 -2.08 -14.77 -11.39
N ALA A 31 -2.92 -13.93 -10.80
CA ALA A 31 -4.00 -14.40 -9.91
C ALA A 31 -4.95 -15.35 -10.64
N ALA A 32 -5.32 -15.04 -11.89
CA ALA A 32 -6.18 -15.89 -12.70
C ALA A 32 -5.51 -17.24 -13.03
N ARG A 33 -4.23 -17.24 -13.41
CA ARG A 33 -3.44 -18.45 -13.68
C ARG A 33 -3.33 -19.36 -12.44
N ASN A 34 -3.33 -18.78 -11.25
CA ASN A 34 -3.34 -19.50 -9.98
C ASN A 34 -4.76 -19.87 -9.50
N ALA A 35 -5.77 -19.79 -10.38
CA ALA A 35 -7.17 -20.09 -10.09
C ALA A 35 -7.77 -19.29 -8.91
N CYS A 36 -7.26 -18.08 -8.65
CA CYS A 36 -7.84 -17.18 -7.66
C CYS A 36 -9.11 -16.54 -8.22
N THR A 37 -10.23 -16.69 -7.52
CA THR A 37 -11.48 -15.98 -7.84
C THR A 37 -11.50 -14.55 -7.30
N MET A 38 -10.75 -14.30 -6.22
CA MET A 38 -10.59 -12.98 -5.61
C MET A 38 -9.14 -12.77 -5.14
N SER A 39 -8.60 -11.58 -5.36
CA SER A 39 -7.25 -11.20 -4.95
C SER A 39 -7.24 -9.84 -4.23
N SER A 40 -6.38 -9.69 -3.23
CA SER A 40 -6.01 -8.39 -2.67
C SER A 40 -4.71 -7.93 -3.32
N CYS A 41 -4.78 -6.90 -4.16
CA CYS A 41 -3.60 -6.31 -4.77
C CYS A 41 -3.09 -5.22 -3.83
N VAL A 42 -1.91 -5.45 -3.26
CA VAL A 42 -1.26 -4.55 -2.31
C VAL A 42 -0.09 -3.87 -2.99
N PHE A 43 0.00 -2.55 -2.95
CA PHE A 43 1.04 -1.80 -3.67
C PHE A 43 1.49 -0.55 -2.94
N GLN A 44 2.73 -0.13 -3.19
CA GLN A 44 3.32 1.07 -2.60
C GLN A 44 3.76 2.05 -3.69
N PRO A 45 2.98 3.11 -3.97
CA PRO A 45 3.20 3.96 -5.13
C PRO A 45 4.47 4.81 -5.01
N GLY A 46 4.86 5.26 -3.81
CA GLY A 46 6.10 6.00 -3.62
C GLY A 46 7.34 5.16 -3.93
N TYR A 47 7.36 3.90 -3.51
CA TYR A 47 8.46 2.98 -3.81
C TYR A 47 8.53 2.61 -5.29
N MET A 48 7.38 2.41 -5.94
CA MET A 48 7.29 2.19 -7.40
C MET A 48 7.78 3.42 -8.19
N ALA A 49 7.47 4.63 -7.72
CA ALA A 49 7.85 5.87 -8.38
C ALA A 49 9.32 6.26 -8.18
N MET A 50 9.94 5.85 -7.07
CA MET A 50 11.20 6.40 -6.56
C MET A 50 12.35 6.39 -7.56
N ALA A 51 12.50 5.31 -8.34
CA ALA A 51 13.64 5.14 -9.25
C ALA A 51 13.64 6.16 -10.42
N HIS A 52 12.44 6.53 -10.90
CA HIS A 52 12.25 7.39 -12.08
C HIS A 52 11.48 8.68 -11.78
N GLN A 53 11.27 8.98 -10.49
CA GLN A 53 10.59 10.17 -9.99
C GLN A 53 9.20 10.36 -10.63
N LEU A 54 8.46 9.26 -10.80
CA LEU A 54 7.10 9.31 -11.35
C LEU A 54 6.16 10.08 -10.39
N PRO A 55 5.11 10.73 -10.91
CA PRO A 55 4.10 11.33 -10.07
C PRO A 55 3.35 10.25 -9.28
N VAL A 56 3.42 10.28 -7.95
CA VAL A 56 2.87 9.24 -7.07
C VAL A 56 1.35 9.03 -7.28
N ALA A 57 0.59 10.11 -7.46
CA ALA A 57 -0.83 10.02 -7.79
C ALA A 57 -1.07 9.34 -9.15
N GLY A 58 -0.25 9.65 -10.16
CA GLY A 58 -0.31 8.98 -11.46
C GLY A 58 0.03 7.49 -11.37
N VAL A 59 0.91 7.09 -10.46
CA VAL A 59 1.17 5.65 -10.21
C VAL A 59 -0.05 4.97 -9.59
N VAL A 60 -0.74 5.63 -8.65
CA VAL A 60 -1.99 5.10 -8.08
C VAL A 60 -3.04 4.92 -9.17
N GLU A 61 -3.24 5.93 -10.02
CA GLU A 61 -4.14 5.87 -11.18
C GLU A 61 -3.78 4.73 -12.14
N ALA A 62 -2.50 4.61 -12.51
CA ALA A 62 -2.03 3.57 -13.41
C ALA A 62 -2.27 2.16 -12.85
N VAL A 63 -2.02 1.94 -11.55
CA VAL A 63 -2.26 0.65 -10.90
C VAL A 63 -3.75 0.32 -10.88
N ILE A 64 -4.59 1.29 -10.53
CA ILE A 64 -6.05 1.18 -10.58
C ILE A 64 -6.51 0.73 -11.97
N ASP A 65 -6.02 1.38 -13.03
CA ASP A 65 -6.43 1.08 -14.40
C ASP A 65 -5.98 -0.31 -14.83
N GLY A 66 -4.75 -0.69 -14.51
CA GLY A 66 -4.20 -2.01 -14.82
C GLY A 66 -4.98 -3.12 -14.11
N VAL A 67 -5.26 -2.96 -12.81
CA VAL A 67 -6.07 -3.94 -12.06
C VAL A 67 -7.48 -4.03 -12.62
N ARG A 68 -8.14 -2.90 -12.90
CA ARG A 68 -9.50 -2.89 -13.47
C ARG A 68 -9.56 -3.58 -14.82
N GLU A 69 -8.59 -3.33 -15.68
CA GLU A 69 -8.47 -3.98 -16.97
C GLU A 69 -8.26 -5.50 -16.80
N GLY A 70 -7.33 -5.91 -15.93
CA GLY A 70 -7.09 -7.32 -15.64
C GLY A 70 -8.33 -8.02 -15.10
N CYS A 71 -9.08 -7.38 -14.18
CA CYS A 71 -10.33 -7.92 -13.66
C CYS A 71 -11.37 -8.16 -14.76
N ARG A 72 -11.53 -7.21 -15.69
CA ARG A 72 -12.45 -7.37 -16.84
C ARG A 72 -12.01 -8.49 -17.78
N THR A 73 -10.70 -8.60 -18.04
CA THR A 73 -10.14 -9.56 -18.98
C THR A 73 -10.17 -10.99 -18.45
N PHE A 74 -9.85 -11.19 -17.18
CA PHE A 74 -9.66 -12.53 -16.59
C PHE A 74 -10.80 -12.98 -15.66
N GLY A 75 -11.78 -12.12 -15.38
CA GLY A 75 -12.91 -12.44 -14.50
C GLY A 75 -12.56 -12.57 -13.01
N VAL A 76 -11.36 -12.16 -12.60
CA VAL A 76 -10.91 -12.14 -11.21
C VAL A 76 -11.42 -10.88 -10.52
N GLN A 77 -11.96 -11.00 -9.31
CA GLN A 77 -12.29 -9.83 -8.49
C GLN A 77 -11.05 -9.36 -7.71
N ALA A 78 -10.78 -8.05 -7.71
CA ALA A 78 -9.66 -7.51 -6.95
C ALA A 78 -10.07 -6.37 -6.03
N LYS A 79 -9.42 -6.30 -4.86
CA LYS A 79 -9.48 -5.15 -3.94
C LYS A 79 -8.08 -4.54 -3.82
N LEU A 80 -8.02 -3.22 -3.85
CA LEU A 80 -6.77 -2.47 -3.79
C LEU A 80 -6.46 -2.05 -2.35
N ILE A 81 -5.24 -2.35 -1.91
CA ILE A 81 -4.71 -1.94 -0.61
C ILE A 81 -3.45 -1.12 -0.83
N GLY A 82 -3.48 0.13 -0.40
CA GLY A 82 -2.35 1.04 -0.55
C GLY A 82 -1.39 0.94 0.63
N ILE A 83 -0.09 0.76 0.39
CA ILE A 83 0.93 0.82 1.43
C ILE A 83 1.46 2.24 1.54
N MET A 84 1.57 2.74 2.76
CA MET A 84 2.42 3.86 3.14
C MET A 84 3.73 3.32 3.73
N SER A 85 4.88 3.87 3.35
CA SER A 85 6.17 3.40 3.86
C SER A 85 6.75 4.31 4.93
N ARG A 86 6.79 3.77 6.15
CA ARG A 86 7.44 4.44 7.29
C ARG A 86 8.95 4.60 7.11
N THR A 87 9.57 3.80 6.26
CA THR A 87 11.03 3.83 6.01
C THR A 87 11.49 5.16 5.43
N PHE A 88 10.65 5.82 4.64
CA PHE A 88 11.00 7.06 3.94
C PHE A 88 10.58 8.33 4.70
N GLY A 89 10.12 8.18 5.94
CA GLY A 89 9.73 9.28 6.81
C GLY A 89 8.32 9.82 6.55
N GLU A 90 7.93 10.78 7.38
CA GLU A 90 6.55 11.30 7.44
C GLU A 90 6.11 12.02 6.16
N ALA A 91 6.99 12.84 5.56
CA ALA A 91 6.66 13.57 4.34
C ALA A 91 6.32 12.64 3.17
N ALA A 92 7.06 11.53 3.03
CA ALA A 92 6.79 10.52 2.02
C ALA A 92 5.45 9.81 2.29
N CYS A 93 5.20 9.40 3.54
CA CYS A 93 3.89 8.85 3.95
C CYS A 93 2.74 9.81 3.65
N GLN A 94 2.91 11.11 3.90
CA GLN A 94 1.87 12.12 3.65
C GLN A 94 1.61 12.26 2.15
N GLN A 95 2.66 12.25 1.32
CA GLN A 95 2.51 12.28 -0.13
C GLN A 95 1.78 11.03 -0.65
N GLU A 96 2.11 9.83 -0.14
CA GLU A 96 1.41 8.59 -0.47
C GLU A 96 -0.05 8.64 -0.01
N LEU A 97 -0.34 9.15 1.19
CA LEU A 97 -1.70 9.33 1.69
C LEU A 97 -2.52 10.23 0.78
N GLU A 98 -2.03 11.42 0.42
CA GLU A 98 -2.77 12.35 -0.45
C GLU A 98 -3.02 11.74 -1.83
N ALA A 99 -2.07 10.97 -2.37
CA ALA A 99 -2.27 10.22 -3.61
C ALA A 99 -3.39 9.18 -3.49
N PHE A 100 -3.48 8.44 -2.38
CA PHE A 100 -4.59 7.50 -2.18
C PHE A 100 -5.93 8.20 -1.95
N LEU A 101 -5.95 9.33 -1.23
CA LEU A 101 -7.16 10.10 -0.99
C LEU A 101 -7.76 10.67 -2.28
N ALA A 102 -6.93 11.03 -3.25
CA ALA A 102 -7.38 11.46 -4.58
C ALA A 102 -8.16 10.37 -5.34
N HIS A 103 -7.94 9.09 -5.00
CA HIS A 103 -8.60 7.93 -5.60
C HIS A 103 -9.37 7.08 -4.58
N ARG A 104 -9.81 7.67 -3.47
CA ARG A 104 -10.36 6.96 -2.29
C ARG A 104 -11.47 5.94 -2.59
N ASP A 105 -12.36 6.23 -3.53
CA ASP A 105 -13.51 5.35 -3.85
C ASP A 105 -13.08 4.03 -4.49
N GLN A 106 -11.79 3.91 -4.84
CA GLN A 106 -11.21 2.76 -5.53
C GLN A 106 -10.21 2.01 -4.63
N ILE A 107 -9.85 2.61 -3.48
CA ILE A 107 -8.92 2.04 -2.51
C ILE A 107 -9.73 1.46 -1.36
N THR A 108 -9.56 0.16 -1.11
CA THR A 108 -10.32 -0.55 -0.08
C THR A 108 -9.70 -0.37 1.31
N ALA A 109 -8.37 -0.38 1.39
CA ALA A 109 -7.66 -0.24 2.64
C ALA A 109 -6.31 0.48 2.47
N LEU A 110 -5.78 1.01 3.56
CA LEU A 110 -4.39 1.46 3.65
C LEU A 110 -3.61 0.61 4.66
N ASP A 111 -2.36 0.29 4.34
CA ASP A 111 -1.40 -0.42 5.19
C ASP A 111 -0.20 0.49 5.49
N LEU A 112 0.50 0.21 6.60
CA LEU A 112 1.73 0.89 6.97
C LEU A 112 2.87 -0.14 7.09
N ALA A 113 3.74 -0.17 6.09
CA ALA A 113 4.86 -1.13 6.00
C ALA A 113 6.22 -0.40 6.10
N GLY A 114 7.32 -1.16 6.12
CA GLY A 114 8.69 -0.62 6.20
C GLY A 114 9.42 -0.92 7.51
N ASP A 115 10.53 -0.23 7.77
CA ASP A 115 11.42 -0.47 8.91
C ASP A 115 10.75 -0.10 10.25
N GLU A 116 10.14 -1.09 10.89
CA GLU A 116 9.46 -0.97 12.19
C GLU A 116 10.41 -0.63 13.35
N LEU A 117 11.69 -1.01 13.26
CA LEU A 117 12.66 -0.78 14.34
C LEU A 117 13.21 0.65 14.30
N GLY A 118 13.48 1.15 13.09
CA GLY A 118 13.89 2.55 12.87
C GLY A 118 12.73 3.54 13.07
N PHE A 119 11.51 3.15 12.69
CA PHE A 119 10.31 3.99 12.78
C PHE A 119 9.16 3.24 13.46
N PRO A 120 9.19 3.12 14.80
CA PRO A 120 8.08 2.53 15.54
C PRO A 120 6.77 3.30 15.24
N GLY A 121 5.63 2.61 15.21
CA GLY A 121 4.33 3.21 14.83
C GLY A 121 3.83 4.37 15.72
N LYS A 122 4.58 4.76 16.75
CA LYS A 122 4.34 5.96 17.58
C LYS A 122 5.24 7.16 17.22
N SER A 123 6.31 6.94 16.46
CA SER A 123 7.29 7.98 16.08
C SER A 123 7.12 8.47 14.64
N VAL A 124 6.21 7.89 13.86
CA VAL A 124 5.64 8.59 12.70
C VAL A 124 4.74 9.67 13.29
N PRO A 125 5.08 10.97 13.17
CA PRO A 125 4.24 11.98 13.75
C PRO A 125 2.86 11.91 13.11
N PHE A 126 1.91 12.14 13.98
CA PHE A 126 0.49 11.88 13.92
C PHE A 126 -0.25 12.84 12.97
N SER A 127 0.27 13.05 11.76
CA SER A 127 -0.36 13.89 10.71
C SER A 127 -1.14 13.04 9.68
N VAL A 128 -0.74 11.78 9.49
CA VAL A 128 -1.51 10.75 8.76
C VAL A 128 -2.59 10.20 9.71
N GLN A 129 -3.64 10.98 9.96
CA GLN A 129 -4.68 10.63 10.92
C GLN A 129 -5.48 9.40 10.46
N PRO A 130 -5.58 8.33 11.27
CA PRO A 130 -6.53 7.23 11.03
C PRO A 130 -7.96 7.75 10.86
N ALA A 131 -8.31 8.86 11.51
CA ALA A 131 -9.58 9.54 11.36
C ALA A 131 -9.83 10.07 9.93
N ARG A 132 -8.81 10.54 9.20
CA ARG A 132 -8.96 10.98 7.80
C ARG A 132 -9.22 9.78 6.87
N VAL A 133 -8.52 8.68 7.09
CA VAL A 133 -8.67 7.41 6.35
C VAL A 133 -10.07 6.84 6.57
N MET A 134 -10.53 6.79 7.82
CA MET A 134 -11.87 6.32 8.19
C MET A 134 -12.98 7.25 7.66
N ARG A 135 -12.82 8.58 7.77
CA ARG A 135 -13.77 9.55 7.17
C ARG A 135 -13.85 9.44 5.65
N ALA A 136 -12.77 9.01 5.00
CA ALA A 136 -12.75 8.75 3.57
C ALA A 136 -13.42 7.41 3.18
N GLY A 137 -13.79 6.57 4.17
CA GLY A 137 -14.39 5.25 3.96
C GLY A 137 -13.38 4.13 3.71
N ILE A 138 -12.08 4.39 3.97
CA ILE A 138 -11.00 3.44 3.71
C ILE A 138 -10.68 2.66 5.00
N LEU A 139 -10.55 1.34 4.90
CA LEU A 139 -10.23 0.51 6.06
C LEU A 139 -8.73 0.63 6.42
N PRO A 140 -8.37 0.83 7.69
CA PRO A 140 -6.97 0.86 8.07
C PRO A 140 -6.48 -0.58 8.32
N SER A 141 -5.24 -0.87 7.94
CA SER A 141 -4.49 -2.09 8.24
C SER A 141 -3.03 -1.74 8.61
N MET A 142 -2.33 -2.63 9.31
CA MET A 142 -0.93 -2.41 9.68
C MET A 142 -0.18 -3.74 9.71
N GLN A 143 0.91 -3.85 8.96
CA GLN A 143 1.83 -4.97 9.07
C GLN A 143 2.51 -5.00 10.44
N ALA A 144 2.35 -6.13 11.15
CA ALA A 144 3.03 -6.43 12.40
C ALA A 144 3.83 -7.75 12.29
N LYS A 145 5.17 -7.63 12.23
CA LYS A 145 6.24 -8.64 12.44
C LYS A 145 6.41 -9.87 11.52
N LEU A 146 7.68 -10.12 11.14
CA LEU A 146 8.36 -11.43 10.92
C LEU A 146 9.90 -11.27 11.20
N PRO A 147 10.65 -12.24 11.80
CA PRO A 147 10.59 -12.79 13.18
C PRO A 147 11.72 -12.27 14.12
N GLY A 148 11.48 -12.29 15.45
CA GLY A 148 12.53 -12.17 16.48
C GLY A 148 12.15 -11.34 17.74
N ARG A 149 11.81 -12.02 18.83
CA ARG A 149 11.58 -11.49 20.22
C ARG A 149 10.24 -10.81 20.53
N LYS A 150 9.84 -10.93 21.80
CA LYS A 150 8.45 -10.90 22.33
C LYS A 150 7.72 -9.54 22.31
N ALA A 151 6.42 -9.65 22.03
CA ALA A 151 5.25 -8.82 22.36
C ALA A 151 5.25 -7.28 22.16
N SER A 152 4.62 -6.83 21.07
CA SER A 152 3.94 -5.52 20.95
C SER A 152 2.41 -5.64 20.94
N GLY A 153 1.81 -6.80 21.21
CA GLY A 153 0.37 -7.07 21.04
C GLY A 153 -0.59 -6.08 21.74
N ARG A 154 -0.17 -5.46 22.86
CA ARG A 154 -0.97 -4.38 23.50
C ARG A 154 -1.05 -3.10 22.64
N ARG A 155 -0.11 -2.88 21.73
CA ARG A 155 -0.02 -1.66 20.88
C ARG A 155 -0.91 -1.74 19.64
N PHE A 156 -1.11 -2.92 19.05
CA PHE A 156 -2.14 -3.16 18.02
C PHE A 156 -3.55 -2.96 18.59
N VAL A 157 -3.79 -3.50 19.79
CA VAL A 157 -5.05 -3.28 20.52
C VAL A 157 -5.26 -1.79 20.83
N ASN A 158 -4.20 -1.00 21.10
CA ASN A 158 -4.34 0.45 21.27
C ASN A 158 -4.52 1.23 19.96
N TRP A 159 -4.04 0.73 18.83
CA TRP A 159 -4.36 1.29 17.53
C TRP A 159 -5.83 1.02 17.18
N GLY A 160 -6.31 -0.22 17.37
CA GLY A 160 -7.73 -0.55 17.23
C GLY A 160 -8.65 0.14 18.26
N ARG A 161 -8.22 0.30 19.53
CA ARG A 161 -9.00 0.97 20.58
C ARG A 161 -9.10 2.48 20.40
N ASN A 162 -7.99 3.18 20.11
CA ASN A 162 -8.07 4.62 19.77
C ASN A 162 -8.88 4.87 18.48
N VAL A 163 -8.99 3.87 17.60
CA VAL A 163 -9.83 3.89 16.39
C VAL A 163 -11.32 3.64 16.70
N LEU A 164 -11.65 2.87 17.75
CA LEU A 164 -13.02 2.63 18.19
C LEU A 164 -13.56 3.71 19.16
N ASP A 165 -12.68 4.34 19.94
CA ASP A 165 -13.05 5.39 20.90
C ASP A 165 -13.28 6.78 20.24
N MET A 166 -13.16 6.88 18.91
CA MET A 166 -13.36 8.11 18.12
C MET A 166 -14.47 8.00 17.05
N ALA A 167 -15.25 6.92 17.08
CA ALA A 167 -16.50 6.73 16.32
C ALA A 167 -17.71 6.94 17.23
#